data_AF-A0A969JLG8-F1
#
_entry.id   AF-A0A969JLG8-F1
#
_cell.length_a   1.000
_cell.length_b   1.000
_cell.length_c   1.000
_cell.angle_alpha   90.00
_cell.angle_beta   90.00
_cell.angle_gamma   90.00
#
_symmetry.space_group_name_H-M   'P 1'
#
loop_
_entity.id
_entity.type
_entity.pdbx_description
1 polymer ?
#
loop_
_entity_poly.entity_id
_entity_poly.type
_entity_poly.pdbx_seq_one_letter_code
_entity_poly.pdbx_strand_id
1 'polypeptide(L)' 'MKPLQEQSFEAVEKVAKANRLAIIFDKAGELVMIYTDPRHDYTDFVLEELGLGDPNDKIK' A
#
# COMPACT_ATOMS: atom_id res chain seq x y z
N MET A 1 -13.66 8.11 -14.79
CA MET A 1 -12.57 7.74 -13.87
C MET A 1 -12.43 6.23 -13.89
N LYS A 2 -11.21 5.69 -13.88
CA LYS A 2 -10.98 4.27 -14.15
C LYS A 2 -11.31 3.45 -12.89
N PRO A 3 -12.20 2.44 -12.95
CA PRO A 3 -12.66 1.66 -11.79
C PRO A 3 -11.53 1.12 -10.90
N LEU A 4 -10.41 0.76 -11.52
CA LEU A 4 -9.23 0.22 -10.83
C LEU A 4 -8.59 1.21 -9.86
N GLN A 5 -8.59 2.51 -10.19
CA GLN A 5 -7.98 3.53 -9.34
C GLN A 5 -8.78 3.74 -8.05
N GLU A 6 -10.12 3.68 -8.15
CA GLU A 6 -11.02 3.75 -6.98
C GLU A 6 -10.82 2.54 -6.07
N GLN A 7 -10.76 1.33 -6.64
CA GLN A 7 -10.48 0.11 -5.88
C GLN A 7 -9.12 0.16 -5.16
N SER A 8 -8.08 0.65 -5.84
CA SER A 8 -6.77 0.83 -5.24
C SER A 8 -6.79 1.82 -4.08
N PHE A 9 -7.50 2.95 -4.20
CA PHE A 9 -7.58 3.93 -3.13
C PHE A 9 -8.38 3.42 -1.92
N GLU A 10 -9.47 2.67 -2.14
CA GLU A 10 -10.22 2.05 -1.04
C GLU A 10 -9.37 1.03 -0.26
N ALA A 11 -8.57 0.22 -0.96
CA ALA A 11 -7.66 -0.72 -0.32
C ALA A 11 -6.58 0.00 0.51
N VAL A 12 -5.96 1.05 -0.06
CA VAL A 12 -4.98 1.90 0.63
C VAL A 12 -5.60 2.53 1.89
N GLU A 13 -6.84 3.03 1.81
CA GLU A 13 -7.54 3.63 2.95
C GLU A 13 -7.79 2.62 4.08
N LYS A 14 -8.21 1.39 3.75
CA LYS A 14 -8.41 0.32 4.73
C LYS A 14 -7.10 -0.03 5.44
N VAL A 15 -6.02 -0.23 4.68
CA VAL A 15 -4.69 -0.55 5.23
C VAL A 15 -4.18 0.59 6.13
N ALA A 16 -4.37 1.84 5.71
CA ALA A 16 -4.00 3.01 6.50
C ALA A 16 -4.73 3.04 7.85
N LYS A 17 -6.05 2.81 7.86
CA LYS A 17 -6.85 2.78 9.09
C LYS A 17 -6.47 1.61 10.01
N ALA A 18 -6.28 0.42 9.44
CA ALA A 18 -5.89 -0.78 10.20
C ALA A 18 -4.54 -0.61 10.90
N ASN A 19 -3.58 0.04 10.22
CA ASN A 19 -2.22 0.27 10.72
C ASN A 19 -2.04 1.62 11.45
N ARG A 20 -3.12 2.40 11.61
CA ARG A 20 -3.12 3.74 12.23
C ARG A 20 -2.12 4.70 11.56
N LEU A 21 -2.04 4.65 10.24
CA LEU A 21 -1.19 5.52 9.44
C LEU A 21 -1.92 6.83 9.14
N ALA A 22 -1.22 7.95 9.34
CA ALA A 22 -1.77 9.26 9.00
C ALA A 22 -1.68 9.56 7.49
N ILE A 23 -0.63 9.05 6.83
CA ILE A 23 -0.31 9.32 5.41
C ILE A 23 0.36 8.08 4.82
N ILE A 24 0.05 7.75 3.57
CA ILE A 24 0.77 6.76 2.75
C ILE A 24 1.34 7.50 1.53
N PHE A 25 2.62 7.27 1.23
CA PHE A 25 3.28 7.82 0.05
C PHE A 25 3.46 6.75 -1.01
N ASP A 26 3.17 7.09 -2.26
CA ASP A 26 3.46 6.23 -3.40
C ASP A 26 4.96 6.25 -3.71
N LYS A 27 5.59 5.08 -3.68
CA LYS A 27 7.01 4.90 -3.98
C LYS A 27 7.34 5.08 -5.46
N ALA A 28 6.37 4.85 -6.35
CA ALA A 28 6.52 5.08 -7.78
C ALA A 28 6.22 6.53 -8.20
N GLY A 29 5.77 7.37 -7.26
CA GLY A 29 5.43 8.76 -7.51
C GLY A 29 6.64 9.67 -7.74
N GLU A 30 6.37 10.91 -8.18
CA GLU A 30 7.40 11.93 -8.45
C GLU A 30 8.06 12.52 -7.18
N LEU A 31 7.66 12.06 -5.99
CA LEU A 31 8.19 12.56 -4.73
C LEU A 31 9.59 12.00 -4.46
N VAL A 32 10.57 12.88 -4.20
CA VAL A 32 11.92 12.46 -3.82
C VAL A 32 11.93 12.00 -2.35
N MET A 33 11.97 10.70 -2.14
CA MET A 33 12.17 10.10 -0.80
C MET A 33 13.65 9.82 -0.58
N ILE A 34 14.27 10.53 0.37
CA ILE A 34 15.71 10.39 0.69
C ILE A 34 15.99 9.07 1.43
N TYR A 35 15.03 8.62 2.24
CA TYR A 35 15.10 7.35 2.97
C TYR A 35 13.68 6.84 3.25
N THR A 36 13.50 5.52 3.15
CA THR A 36 12.29 4.81 3.59
C THR A 36 12.73 3.62 4.45
N ASP A 37 12.03 3.40 5.56
CA ASP A 37 12.27 2.22 6.38
C ASP A 37 11.45 1.05 5.81
N PRO A 38 12.07 -0.07 5.41
CA PRO A 38 11.36 -1.21 4.81
C PRO A 38 10.21 -1.75 5.66
N ARG A 39 10.23 -1.54 6.98
CA ARG A 39 9.14 -1.96 7.89
C ARG A 39 7.84 -1.18 7.66
N HIS A 40 7.90 -0.06 6.95
CA HIS A 40 6.74 0.75 6.57
C HIS A 40 6.39 0.59 5.08
N ASP A 41 6.90 -0.45 4.42
CA ASP A 41 6.42 -0.83 3.10
C ASP A 41 5.10 -1.59 3.27
N TYR A 42 3.99 -0.91 2.93
CA TYR A 42 2.65 -1.47 3.07
C TYR A 42 2.10 -2.06 1.76
N THR A 43 2.95 -2.21 0.74
CA THR A 43 2.54 -2.68 -0.58
C THR A 43 1.83 -4.03 -0.49
N ASP A 44 2.38 -4.97 0.28
CA ASP A 44 1.83 -6.32 0.39
C ASP A 44 0.44 -6.33 1.05
N PHE A 45 0.25 -5.55 2.11
CA PHE A 45 -1.05 -5.41 2.76
C PHE A 45 -2.11 -4.81 1.81
N VAL A 46 -1.72 -3.87 0.94
CA VAL A 46 -2.62 -3.29 -0.06
C VAL A 46 -2.95 -4.31 -1.14
N LEU A 47 -1.97 -5.12 -1.57
CA LEU A 47 -2.18 -6.20 -2.53
C LEU A 47 -3.09 -7.29 -1.96
N GLU A 48 -2.91 -7.68 -0.70
CA GLU A 48 -3.78 -8.62 0.01
C GLU A 48 -5.23 -8.12 0.07
N GLU A 49 -5.45 -6.84 0.40
CA GLU A 49 -6.81 -6.26 0.42
C GLU A 49 -7.45 -6.18 -0.98
N LEU A 50 -6.64 -6.11 -2.03
CA LEU A 50 -7.11 -6.19 -3.42
C LEU A 50 -7.33 -7.64 -3.89
N GLY A 51 -6.99 -8.64 -3.09
CA GLY A 51 -7.01 -10.05 -3.49
C GLY A 51 -5.93 -10.41 -4.51
N LEU A 52 -4.90 -9.59 -4.62
CA LEU A 52 -3.77 -9.72 -5.54
C LEU A 52 -2.46 -10.07 -4.82
N GLY A 53 -2.49 -10.26 -3.50
CA GLY A 53 -1.32 -10.67 -2.71
C GLY A 53 -0.76 -11.99 -3.24
N ASP A 54 0.57 -12.07 -3.37
CA ASP A 54 1.23 -13.33 -3.72
C ASP A 54 1.15 -14.26 -2.50
N PRO A 55 0.49 -15.43 -2.60
CA PRO A 55 0.40 -16.38 -1.49
C PRO A 55 1.76 -16.96 -1.05
N ASN A 56 2.84 -16.69 -1.79
CA ASN A 56 4.20 -17.07 -1.45
C ASN A 56 5.01 -15.94 -0.79
N ASP A 57 4.51 -14.70 -0.74
CA ASP A 57 5.22 -13.62 -0.07
C ASP A 57 5.02 -13.76 1.44
N LYS A 58 6.07 -14.22 2.12
CA LYS A 58 6.07 -14.29 3.57
C LYS A 58 6.41 -12.91 4.08
N ILE A 59 5.40 -12.18 4.57
CA ILE A 59 5.60 -11.02 5.43
C ILE A 59 6.54 -11.46 6.57
N LYS A 60 7.79 -10.98 6.54
CA LYS A 60 8.84 -11.32 7.50
C LYS A 60 8.80 -10.42 8.74
#